data_AF-A0A1V5RBV7-F1
#
_entry.id   AF-A0A1V5RBV7-F1
#
_cell.length_a   1.000
_cell.length_b   1.000
_cell.length_c   1.000
_cell.angle_alpha   90.00
_cell.angle_beta   90.00
_cell.angle_gamma   90.00
#
_symmetry.space_group_name_H-M   'P 1'
#
loop_
_entity.id
_entity.type
_entity.pdbx_description
1 polymer ?
#
loop_
_entity_poly.entity_id
_entity_poly.type
_entity_poly.pdbx_seq_one_letter_code
_entity_poly.pdbx_strand_id
1 'polypeptide(L)'
;MGFSQGSLGSKTITLTKGPHALEVYFVYRGRTGSKMSFTLDNKIAAYPWPNNCNIIDIYKKKGSSISQPSISISGTATSNNSVKVAGVSTSYYSSSVSLYKTKESPDIYAIINGQKHFIASPASFNDYGYNWHDVKTVSWAILDKYPDARLVKLPDQNTIYFLYKRPDNKWLKISLNSPTVFVSYSDNYWGNVIEINKYDMDSYPDVKLIKIQGGEEIYYLEDNVRRLVSPEVFKAKGFNPAEVVEVNKIHMNSYKIGELLK
;
A
#
# COMPACT_ATOMS: atom_id res chain seq x y z
N MET A 1 20.12 -14.43 -3.96
CA MET A 1 19.53 -14.21 -2.63
C MET A 1 19.71 -15.49 -1.82
N GLY A 2 20.42 -15.45 -0.70
CA GLY A 2 20.68 -16.63 0.12
C GLY A 2 19.60 -16.81 1.17
N PHE A 3 19.05 -18.02 1.31
CA PHE A 3 18.17 -18.39 2.42
C PHE A 3 19.00 -19.05 3.53
N SER A 4 18.65 -18.79 4.79
CA SER A 4 19.30 -19.41 5.95
C SER A 4 18.31 -19.52 7.09
N GLN A 5 18.13 -20.73 7.59
CA GLN A 5 17.31 -21.05 8.75
C GLN A 5 18.26 -21.54 9.85
N GLY A 6 18.48 -20.76 10.92
CA GLY A 6 19.09 -21.29 12.15
C GLY A 6 20.13 -20.42 12.89
N SER A 7 19.91 -20.34 14.21
CA SER A 7 20.78 -19.93 15.34
C SER A 7 21.27 -18.48 15.44
N LEU A 8 21.37 -18.02 16.70
CA LEU A 8 21.92 -16.74 17.14
C LEU A 8 23.34 -16.54 16.57
N GLY A 9 23.47 -15.73 15.53
CA GLY A 9 24.76 -15.39 14.93
C GLY A 9 24.68 -14.06 14.19
N SER A 10 25.79 -13.31 14.19
CA SER A 10 25.92 -12.08 13.40
C SER A 10 26.21 -12.45 11.93
N LYS A 11 25.54 -11.79 10.99
CA LYS A 11 25.74 -12.00 9.55
C LYS A 11 25.86 -10.68 8.83
N THR A 12 26.97 -10.52 8.11
CA THR A 12 27.22 -9.35 7.25
C THR A 12 26.78 -9.66 5.83
N ILE A 13 26.00 -8.76 5.24
CA ILE A 13 25.59 -8.82 3.83
C ILE A 13 26.25 -7.63 3.12
N THR A 14 27.09 -7.90 2.13
CA THR A 14 27.71 -6.87 1.30
C THR A 14 26.82 -6.60 0.08
N LEU A 15 26.36 -5.36 -0.07
CA LEU A 15 25.58 -4.95 -1.22
C LEU A 15 26.48 -4.50 -2.36
N THR A 16 26.07 -4.79 -3.60
CA THR A 16 26.72 -4.24 -4.81
C THR A 16 26.20 -2.83 -5.11
N LYS A 17 26.83 -2.08 -6.01
CA LYS A 17 26.37 -0.74 -6.41
C LYS A 17 24.99 -0.83 -7.10
N GLY A 18 23.98 -0.15 -6.58
CA GLY A 18 22.62 -0.09 -7.14
C GLY A 18 21.51 -0.06 -6.07
N PRO A 19 20.23 0.03 -6.46
CA PRO A 19 19.11 -0.08 -5.53
C PRO A 19 18.91 -1.54 -5.07
N HIS A 20 18.71 -1.74 -3.77
CA HIS A 20 18.46 -3.05 -3.16
C HIS A 20 17.25 -2.97 -2.22
N ALA A 21 16.49 -4.06 -2.14
CA ALA A 21 15.44 -4.24 -1.14
C ALA A 21 15.95 -5.20 -0.06
N LEU A 22 15.72 -4.85 1.21
CA LEU A 22 16.02 -5.71 2.35
C LEU A 22 14.73 -6.01 3.10
N GLU A 23 14.34 -7.28 3.10
CA GLU A 23 13.21 -7.78 3.88
C GLU A 23 13.76 -8.70 4.98
N VAL A 24 13.43 -8.40 6.24
CA VAL A 24 13.93 -9.15 7.40
C VAL A 24 12.75 -9.80 8.11
N TYR A 25 12.75 -11.13 8.13
CA TYR A 25 11.74 -11.91 8.85
C TYR A 25 12.35 -12.49 10.11
N PHE A 26 11.78 -12.15 11.27
CA PHE A 26 12.18 -12.68 12.57
C PHE A 26 11.01 -13.44 13.20
N VAL A 27 11.23 -14.69 13.58
CA VAL A 27 10.21 -15.51 14.26
C VAL A 27 10.75 -15.97 15.60
N TYR A 28 10.03 -15.61 16.66
CA TYR A 28 10.34 -15.98 18.02
C TYR A 28 9.60 -17.25 18.44
N ARG A 29 10.30 -18.17 19.13
CA ARG A 29 9.73 -19.42 19.68
C ARG A 29 10.09 -19.69 21.17
N GLY A 30 10.63 -18.70 21.89
CA GLY A 30 11.11 -18.86 23.28
C GLY A 30 10.15 -18.32 24.37
N ARG A 31 10.57 -18.34 25.65
CA ARG A 31 9.77 -17.76 26.77
C ARG A 31 10.14 -16.32 27.20
N THR A 32 11.39 -15.85 27.14
CA THR A 32 11.74 -14.40 27.20
C THR A 32 13.08 -14.04 26.53
N GLY A 33 13.19 -12.82 25.95
CA GLY A 33 14.47 -12.07 25.92
C GLY A 33 15.31 -11.99 24.62
N SER A 34 14.79 -12.24 23.42
CA SER A 34 15.58 -12.09 22.18
C SER A 34 15.61 -10.65 21.66
N LYS A 35 16.80 -10.17 21.27
CA LYS A 35 17.00 -8.86 20.61
C LYS A 35 17.45 -9.09 19.18
N MET A 36 16.81 -8.42 18.21
CA MET A 36 17.37 -8.22 16.88
C MET A 36 18.01 -6.84 16.82
N SER A 37 19.18 -6.74 16.22
CA SER A 37 19.86 -5.46 16.01
C SER A 37 20.33 -5.40 14.57
N PHE A 38 20.01 -4.30 13.90
CA PHE A 38 20.43 -4.03 12.54
C PHE A 38 21.33 -2.81 12.55
N THR A 39 22.53 -2.96 12.01
CA THR A 39 23.53 -1.88 11.94
C THR A 39 23.87 -1.68 10.47
N LEU A 40 23.51 -0.52 9.93
CA LEU A 40 23.90 -0.10 8.59
C LEU A 40 25.33 0.43 8.64
N ASP A 41 26.13 0.09 7.62
CA ASP A 41 27.42 0.73 7.40
C ASP A 41 27.20 2.24 7.16
N ASN A 42 28.01 3.07 7.80
CA ASN A 42 27.89 4.54 7.75
C ASN A 42 28.13 5.13 6.35
N LYS A 43 28.61 4.33 5.39
CA LYS A 43 28.78 4.69 3.98
C LYS A 43 27.54 4.42 3.12
N ILE A 44 26.53 3.73 3.66
CA ILE A 44 25.26 3.48 2.96
C ILE A 44 24.33 4.66 3.24
N ALA A 45 24.14 5.54 2.25
CA ALA A 45 23.16 6.61 2.32
C ALA A 45 21.75 6.02 2.19
N ALA A 46 21.03 5.89 3.29
CA ALA A 46 19.61 5.59 3.27
C ALA A 46 18.83 6.90 3.00
N TYR A 47 18.41 7.10 1.76
CA TYR A 47 17.76 8.34 1.32
C TYR A 47 16.26 8.14 1.04
N PRO A 48 15.35 8.86 1.74
CA PRO A 48 15.47 9.38 3.10
C PRO A 48 14.78 8.45 4.13
N TRP A 49 15.31 8.42 5.35
CA TRP A 49 14.49 8.12 6.53
C TRP A 49 13.66 9.39 6.82
N PRO A 50 12.32 9.38 6.71
CA PRO A 50 11.51 10.56 7.03
C PRO A 50 11.48 10.79 8.55
N ASN A 51 11.08 11.99 9.01
CA ASN A 51 11.03 12.44 10.42
C ASN A 51 10.05 11.65 11.33
N ASN A 52 9.66 10.45 10.91
CA ASN A 52 8.63 9.58 11.42
C ASN A 52 8.90 8.12 11.02
N CYS A 53 10.15 7.75 10.81
CA CYS A 53 10.52 6.35 10.64
C CYS A 53 10.17 5.54 11.89
N ASN A 54 9.05 4.85 11.82
CA ASN A 54 8.62 3.86 12.80
C ASN A 54 9.06 2.48 12.34
N ILE A 55 9.44 1.63 13.29
CA ILE A 55 9.50 0.20 13.03
C ILE A 55 8.06 -0.24 12.82
N ILE A 56 7.75 -0.61 11.58
CA ILE A 56 6.47 -1.20 11.23
C ILE A 56 6.62 -2.71 11.28
N ASP A 57 5.67 -3.31 11.99
CA ASP A 57 5.27 -4.71 11.98
C ASP A 57 5.82 -5.60 13.11
N ILE A 58 5.02 -5.65 14.19
CA ILE A 58 4.81 -6.90 14.93
C ILE A 58 3.49 -7.44 14.38
N TYR A 59 3.56 -8.48 13.55
CA TYR A 59 2.37 -9.15 13.02
C TYR A 59 1.43 -9.53 14.18
N LYS A 60 0.29 -8.84 14.28
CA LYS A 60 -0.78 -9.18 15.23
C LYS A 60 -1.87 -9.92 14.46
N LYS A 61 -1.90 -11.25 14.61
CA LYS A 61 -3.04 -12.06 14.17
C LYS A 61 -4.34 -11.51 14.78
N LYS A 62 -5.37 -11.29 13.96
CA LYS A 62 -6.71 -10.84 14.40
C LYS A 62 -7.19 -11.75 15.54
N GLY A 63 -7.42 -11.16 16.74
CA GLY A 63 -7.87 -11.87 17.95
C GLY A 63 -6.80 -12.24 18.99
N SER A 64 -5.51 -11.94 18.79
CA SER A 64 -4.46 -12.26 19.76
C SER A 64 -4.24 -11.17 20.83
N SER A 65 -4.20 -11.55 22.10
CA SER A 65 -3.67 -10.74 23.22
C SER A 65 -2.19 -11.06 23.44
N ILE A 66 -1.28 -10.10 23.22
CA ILE A 66 0.16 -10.26 23.49
C ILE A 66 0.61 -9.15 24.44
N SER A 67 1.34 -9.51 25.50
CA SER A 67 2.14 -8.59 26.31
C SER A 67 3.27 -8.02 25.45
N GLN A 68 3.28 -6.70 25.26
CA GLN A 68 4.10 -5.97 24.29
C GLN A 68 5.53 -6.53 24.10
N PRO A 69 5.93 -6.87 22.86
CA PRO A 69 7.34 -7.04 22.51
C PRO A 69 8.03 -5.67 22.55
N SER A 70 9.04 -5.51 23.41
CA SER A 70 9.88 -4.31 23.44
C SER A 70 11.02 -4.45 22.44
N ILE A 71 11.09 -3.54 21.46
CA ILE A 71 12.26 -3.41 20.59
C ILE A 71 13.28 -2.51 21.28
N SER A 72 14.47 -3.03 21.57
CA SER A 72 15.61 -2.24 22.08
C SER A 72 16.65 -2.06 20.98
N ILE A 73 16.79 -0.83 20.48
CA ILE A 73 17.87 -0.43 19.56
C ILE A 73 19.06 0.02 20.41
N SER A 74 20.16 -0.72 20.39
CA SER A 74 21.41 -0.32 21.05
C SER A 74 22.44 0.09 20.00
N GLY A 75 22.67 1.39 19.86
CA GLY A 75 23.91 1.93 19.29
C GLY A 75 24.85 2.32 20.42
N THR A 76 26.15 2.12 20.24
CA THR A 76 27.19 2.73 21.08
C THR A 76 27.20 4.23 20.81
N ALA A 77 26.40 4.99 21.54
CA ALA A 77 26.44 6.45 21.50
C ALA A 77 27.54 6.95 22.44
N THR A 78 28.59 7.54 21.89
CA THR A 78 29.33 8.57 22.61
C THR A 78 28.39 9.76 22.78
N SER A 79 28.01 10.05 24.03
CA SER A 79 27.21 11.18 24.52
C SER A 79 25.73 11.28 24.05
N ASN A 80 24.84 11.01 25.00
CA ASN A 80 23.52 11.65 25.25
C ASN A 80 22.41 11.71 24.19
N ASN A 81 22.53 11.10 23.02
CA ASN A 81 21.37 10.95 22.12
C ASN A 81 20.67 9.60 22.33
N SER A 82 19.76 9.54 23.30
CA SER A 82 18.82 8.41 23.42
C SER A 82 17.88 8.41 22.20
N VAL A 83 18.00 7.40 21.34
CA VAL A 83 17.01 7.16 20.28
C VAL A 83 15.71 6.74 20.95
N LYS A 84 14.74 7.66 20.98
CA LYS A 84 13.41 7.44 21.55
C LYS A 84 12.56 6.71 20.51
N VAL A 85 12.15 5.48 20.79
CA VAL A 85 11.16 4.78 19.97
C VAL A 85 9.84 5.54 20.13
N ALA A 86 9.40 6.23 19.06
CA ALA A 86 8.27 7.14 19.09
C ALA A 86 6.89 6.44 19.13
N GLY A 87 6.85 5.11 19.03
CA GLY A 87 5.65 4.30 19.19
C GLY A 87 5.80 2.91 18.57
N VAL A 88 4.94 1.98 19.02
CA VAL A 88 4.67 0.72 18.33
C VAL A 88 3.23 0.82 17.83
N SER A 89 3.01 0.79 16.52
CA SER A 89 1.66 0.66 15.98
C SER A 89 1.24 -0.79 16.09
N THR A 90 0.26 -1.08 16.95
CA THR A 90 -0.42 -2.38 16.99
C THR A 90 -1.67 -2.40 16.11
N SER A 91 -1.85 -1.35 15.29
CA SER A 91 -3.02 -1.21 14.42
C SER A 91 -2.84 -2.11 13.20
N TYR A 92 -3.84 -2.95 12.97
CA TYR A 92 -3.88 -3.86 11.82
C TYR A 92 -4.15 -3.12 10.50
N TYR A 93 -4.66 -1.89 10.57
CA TYR A 93 -4.87 -0.99 9.43
C TYR A 93 -4.06 0.30 9.60
N SER A 94 -3.83 1.02 8.51
CA SER A 94 -3.21 2.35 8.59
C SER A 94 -4.08 3.31 9.39
N SER A 95 -3.48 3.93 10.41
CA SER A 95 -4.21 4.78 11.35
C SER A 95 -4.59 6.12 10.73
N SER A 96 -5.84 6.52 10.92
CA SER A 96 -6.30 7.85 10.53
C SER A 96 -6.00 8.88 11.60
N VAL A 97 -5.71 10.11 11.17
CA VAL A 97 -5.56 11.27 12.07
C VAL A 97 -6.86 12.06 12.22
N SER A 98 -7.81 11.87 11.30
CA SER A 98 -9.13 12.50 11.30
C SER A 98 -10.11 11.75 10.41
N LEU A 99 -11.40 11.87 10.73
CA LEU A 99 -12.51 11.35 9.94
C LEU A 99 -13.37 12.54 9.51
N TYR A 100 -13.55 12.71 8.21
CA TYR A 100 -14.25 13.85 7.63
C TYR A 100 -15.43 13.42 6.78
N LYS A 101 -16.48 14.23 6.81
CA LYS A 101 -17.58 14.21 5.84
C LYS A 101 -17.91 15.64 5.42
N THR A 102 -18.66 15.80 4.34
CA THR A 102 -19.20 17.11 3.96
C THR A 102 -20.66 17.25 4.40
N LYS A 103 -21.22 18.45 4.30
CA LYS A 103 -22.64 18.66 4.60
C LYS A 103 -23.53 18.11 3.47
N GLU A 104 -22.98 18.08 2.26
CA GLU A 104 -23.65 17.75 1.01
C GLU A 104 -23.62 16.26 0.68
N SER A 105 -22.69 15.48 1.27
CA SER A 105 -22.56 14.04 1.04
C SER A 105 -22.49 13.25 2.35
N PRO A 106 -23.13 12.07 2.44
CA PRO A 106 -22.94 11.15 3.56
C PRO A 106 -21.58 10.45 3.56
N ASP A 107 -20.79 10.58 2.49
CA ASP A 107 -19.50 9.90 2.34
C ASP A 107 -18.52 10.30 3.44
N ILE A 108 -17.84 9.31 3.99
CA ILE A 108 -16.84 9.49 5.04
C ILE A 108 -15.45 9.20 4.47
N TYR A 109 -14.52 10.08 4.80
CA TYR A 109 -13.12 9.99 4.42
C TYR A 109 -12.23 9.94 5.66
N ALA A 110 -11.38 8.93 5.72
CA ALA A 110 -10.30 8.87 6.70
C ALA A 110 -9.07 9.59 6.16
N ILE A 111 -8.49 10.48 6.95
CA ILE A 111 -7.23 11.16 6.61
C ILE A 111 -6.08 10.32 7.12
N ILE A 112 -5.33 9.70 6.21
CA ILE A 112 -4.26 8.74 6.48
C ILE A 112 -3.03 9.17 5.68
N ASN A 113 -1.88 9.33 6.33
CA ASN A 113 -0.62 9.76 5.70
C ASN A 113 -0.77 11.02 4.81
N GLY A 114 -1.64 11.96 5.22
CA GLY A 114 -1.90 13.19 4.46
C GLY A 114 -2.75 13.00 3.20
N GLN A 115 -3.37 11.83 3.01
CA GLN A 115 -4.27 11.51 1.90
C GLN A 115 -5.68 11.23 2.44
N LYS A 116 -6.71 11.41 1.61
CA LYS A 116 -8.09 11.04 1.95
C LYS A 116 -8.44 9.67 1.38
N HIS A 117 -8.80 8.74 2.26
CA HIS A 117 -9.25 7.40 1.93
C HIS A 117 -10.77 7.30 2.12
N PHE A 118 -11.49 6.86 1.08
CA PHE A 118 -12.94 6.72 1.12
C PHE A 118 -13.35 5.45 1.86
N ILE A 119 -14.27 5.57 2.83
CA ILE A 119 -14.81 4.46 3.60
C ILE A 119 -16.11 3.98 2.95
N ALA A 120 -16.11 2.77 2.40
CA ALA A 120 -17.14 2.32 1.48
C ALA A 120 -18.50 1.99 2.13
N SER A 121 -18.52 1.72 3.44
CA SER A 121 -19.75 1.35 4.14
C SER A 121 -19.66 1.51 5.66
N PRO A 122 -20.81 1.56 6.38
CA PRO A 122 -20.82 1.48 7.84
C PRO A 122 -20.13 0.23 8.40
N ALA A 123 -20.22 -0.90 7.71
CA ALA A 123 -19.53 -2.14 8.11
C ALA A 123 -18.01 -1.96 8.04
N SER A 124 -17.51 -1.33 6.97
CA SER A 124 -16.11 -0.96 6.85
C SER A 124 -15.66 -0.02 7.97
N PHE A 125 -16.42 1.04 8.22
CA PHE A 125 -16.15 2.01 9.28
C PHE A 125 -16.01 1.33 10.66
N ASN A 126 -16.92 0.41 10.97
CA ASN A 126 -16.89 -0.33 12.23
C ASN A 126 -15.73 -1.34 12.30
N ASP A 127 -15.35 -2.01 11.20
CA ASP A 127 -14.21 -2.95 11.17
C ASP A 127 -12.86 -2.23 11.32
N TYR A 128 -12.75 -0.98 10.87
CA TYR A 128 -11.60 -0.12 11.23
C TYR A 128 -11.55 0.23 12.74
N GLY A 129 -12.64 0.03 13.48
CA GLY A 129 -12.76 0.43 14.88
C GLY A 129 -12.97 1.93 15.08
N TYR A 130 -13.40 2.66 14.04
CA TYR A 130 -13.69 4.08 14.14
C TYR A 130 -14.96 4.34 14.97
N ASN A 131 -15.02 5.51 15.61
CA ASN A 131 -16.20 5.97 16.32
C ASN A 131 -16.93 7.04 15.51
N TRP A 132 -18.24 6.87 15.33
CA TRP A 132 -19.09 7.80 14.59
C TRP A 132 -19.08 9.22 15.18
N HIS A 133 -18.82 9.37 16.48
CA HIS A 133 -18.69 10.67 17.15
C HIS A 133 -17.43 11.43 16.74
N ASP A 134 -16.41 10.75 16.19
CA ASP A 134 -15.16 11.38 15.75
C ASP A 134 -15.27 11.96 14.33
N VAL A 135 -16.38 11.70 13.63
CA VAL A 135 -16.62 12.20 12.27
C VAL A 135 -16.95 13.69 12.31
N LYS A 136 -16.08 14.50 11.72
CA LYS A 136 -16.25 15.96 11.64
C LYS A 136 -16.83 16.35 10.29
N THR A 137 -17.86 17.20 10.32
CA THR A 137 -18.38 17.84 9.11
C THR A 137 -17.49 19.01 8.72
N VAL A 138 -16.94 18.99 7.50
CA VAL A 138 -16.06 20.02 6.93
C VAL A 138 -16.59 20.47 5.56
N SER A 139 -16.06 21.57 5.03
CA SER A 139 -16.36 21.98 3.66
C SER A 139 -15.54 21.19 2.64
N TRP A 140 -15.99 21.15 1.37
CA TRP A 140 -15.20 20.62 0.26
C TRP A 140 -13.81 21.25 0.17
N ALA A 141 -13.69 22.57 0.38
CA ALA A 141 -12.41 23.27 0.37
C ALA A 141 -11.41 22.79 1.45
N ILE A 142 -11.88 22.18 2.55
CA ILE A 142 -10.99 21.55 3.54
C ILE A 142 -10.63 20.13 3.09
N LEU A 143 -11.60 19.37 2.60
CA LEU A 143 -11.41 17.99 2.17
C LEU A 143 -10.50 17.88 0.94
N ASP A 144 -10.63 18.81 -0.01
CA ASP A 144 -9.86 18.83 -1.27
C ASP A 144 -8.39 19.22 -1.09
N LYS A 145 -7.99 19.69 0.10
CA LYS A 145 -6.57 19.87 0.46
C LYS A 145 -5.82 18.54 0.53
N TYR A 146 -6.53 17.43 0.73
CA TYR A 146 -5.95 16.11 0.81
C TYR A 146 -6.09 15.41 -0.55
N PRO A 147 -4.98 14.96 -1.18
CA PRO A 147 -5.07 14.11 -2.36
C PRO A 147 -5.79 12.81 -2.02
N ASP A 148 -6.47 12.23 -3.02
CA ASP A 148 -7.08 10.91 -2.85
C ASP A 148 -5.98 9.87 -2.57
N ALA A 149 -6.22 8.96 -1.63
CA ALA A 149 -5.36 7.80 -1.43
C ALA A 149 -5.45 6.88 -2.66
N ARG A 150 -4.30 6.61 -3.29
CA ARG A 150 -4.24 5.84 -4.55
C ARG A 150 -3.51 4.51 -4.44
N LEU A 151 -2.78 4.26 -3.35
CA LEU A 151 -2.00 3.05 -3.17
C LEU A 151 -2.52 2.33 -1.94
N VAL A 152 -3.10 1.15 -2.14
CA VAL A 152 -3.73 0.39 -1.07
C VAL A 152 -3.29 -1.06 -1.08
N LYS A 153 -3.27 -1.70 0.09
CA LYS A 153 -3.09 -3.14 0.22
C LYS A 153 -3.93 -3.69 1.37
N LEU A 154 -4.13 -5.01 1.38
CA LEU A 154 -4.56 -5.70 2.60
C LEU A 154 -3.34 -5.91 3.52
N PRO A 155 -3.48 -5.84 4.85
CA PRO A 155 -2.36 -5.96 5.79
C PRO A 155 -1.59 -7.28 5.60
N ASP A 156 -2.34 -8.37 5.48
CA ASP A 156 -1.82 -9.74 5.33
C ASP A 156 -1.42 -10.11 3.89
N GLN A 157 -1.37 -9.13 2.98
CA GLN A 157 -1.00 -9.34 1.59
C GLN A 157 0.10 -8.39 1.15
N ASN A 158 0.95 -8.87 0.23
CA ASN A 158 2.02 -8.07 -0.36
C ASN A 158 1.57 -7.37 -1.66
N THR A 159 0.40 -7.74 -2.20
CA THR A 159 -0.13 -7.13 -3.42
C THR A 159 -0.56 -5.70 -3.12
N ILE A 160 0.09 -4.75 -3.78
CA ILE A 160 -0.33 -3.35 -3.78
C ILE A 160 -1.22 -3.12 -4.98
N TYR A 161 -2.34 -2.45 -4.74
CA TYR A 161 -3.26 -2.00 -5.76
C TYR A 161 -3.11 -0.50 -5.95
N PHE A 162 -3.13 -0.08 -7.21
CA PHE A 162 -3.34 1.30 -7.61
C PHE A 162 -4.84 1.54 -7.79
N LEU A 163 -5.39 2.56 -7.13
CA LEU A 163 -6.78 2.97 -7.29
C LEU A 163 -6.89 4.03 -8.39
N TYR A 164 -7.69 3.71 -9.40
CA TYR A 164 -8.01 4.60 -10.51
C TYR A 164 -9.39 5.22 -10.31
N LYS A 165 -9.46 6.55 -10.26
CA LYS A 165 -10.71 7.28 -10.17
C LYS A 165 -11.27 7.53 -11.56
N ARG A 166 -12.47 7.02 -11.80
CA ARG A 166 -13.25 7.25 -13.02
C ARG A 166 -13.84 8.67 -13.04
N PRO A 167 -14.24 9.20 -14.21
CA PRO A 167 -14.89 10.52 -14.32
C PRO A 167 -16.18 10.66 -13.50
N ASP A 168 -16.89 9.55 -13.23
CA ASP A 168 -18.09 9.50 -12.40
C ASP A 168 -17.79 9.33 -10.90
N ASN A 169 -16.55 9.64 -10.47
CA ASN A 169 -16.06 9.51 -9.09
C ASN A 169 -16.09 8.09 -8.50
N LYS A 170 -16.32 7.07 -9.33
CA LYS A 170 -16.17 5.67 -8.92
C LYS A 170 -14.72 5.23 -9.01
N TRP A 171 -14.36 4.22 -8.24
CA TRP A 171 -13.00 3.70 -8.18
C TRP A 171 -12.92 2.35 -8.88
N LEU A 172 -11.77 2.08 -9.49
CA LEU A 172 -11.33 0.77 -9.93
C LEU A 172 -9.99 0.46 -9.26
N LYS A 173 -9.64 -0.81 -9.10
CA LYS A 173 -8.33 -1.23 -8.61
C LYS A 173 -7.57 -2.05 -9.64
N ILE A 174 -6.27 -1.83 -9.74
CA ILE A 174 -5.35 -2.62 -10.59
C ILE A 174 -4.11 -2.98 -9.78
N SER A 175 -3.65 -4.23 -9.87
CA SER A 175 -2.48 -4.68 -9.14
C SER A 175 -1.18 -4.13 -9.74
N LEU A 176 -0.29 -3.65 -8.89
CA LEU A 176 1.08 -3.31 -9.27
C LEU A 176 1.93 -4.59 -9.17
N ASN A 177 2.01 -5.33 -10.28
CA ASN A 177 2.51 -6.72 -10.32
C ASN A 177 4.00 -6.90 -9.97
N SER A 178 4.75 -5.83 -9.76
CA SER A 178 6.12 -5.88 -9.26
C SER A 178 6.56 -4.54 -8.67
N PRO A 179 7.64 -4.50 -7.86
CA PRO A 179 8.27 -3.26 -7.47
C PRO A 179 8.71 -2.39 -8.65
N THR A 180 9.09 -3.00 -9.78
CA THR A 180 9.41 -2.27 -11.02
C THR A 180 8.19 -1.54 -11.58
N VAL A 181 7.02 -2.16 -11.56
CA VAL A 181 5.75 -1.51 -11.95
C VAL A 181 5.44 -0.38 -10.97
N PHE A 182 5.59 -0.61 -9.66
CA PHE A 182 5.37 0.42 -8.65
C PHE A 182 6.22 1.68 -8.90
N VAL A 183 7.55 1.55 -9.01
CA VAL A 183 8.46 2.69 -9.16
C VAL A 183 8.44 3.32 -10.57
N SER A 184 7.76 2.69 -11.54
CA SER A 184 7.62 3.26 -12.88
C SER A 184 6.67 4.45 -12.95
N TYR A 185 5.87 4.67 -11.91
CA TYR A 185 5.06 5.86 -11.73
C TYR A 185 5.83 6.82 -10.82
N SER A 186 6.17 8.01 -11.31
CA SER A 186 7.00 9.00 -10.58
C SER A 186 6.42 9.42 -9.23
N ASP A 187 5.09 9.45 -9.15
CA ASP A 187 4.37 9.96 -7.98
C ASP A 187 4.12 8.87 -6.94
N ASN A 188 4.45 7.61 -7.27
CA ASN A 188 4.33 6.52 -6.32
C ASN A 188 5.42 6.63 -5.25
N TYR A 189 4.97 6.64 -4.01
CA TYR A 189 5.84 6.65 -2.84
C TYR A 189 5.38 5.57 -1.86
N TRP A 190 6.30 4.76 -1.35
CA TRP A 190 5.96 3.66 -0.45
C TRP A 190 5.25 4.13 0.83
N GLY A 191 5.59 5.33 1.34
CA GLY A 191 4.90 5.93 2.49
C GLY A 191 3.45 6.33 2.21
N ASN A 192 3.03 6.38 0.94
CA ASN A 192 1.64 6.65 0.56
C ASN A 192 0.78 5.37 0.50
N VAL A 193 1.39 4.18 0.60
CA VAL A 193 0.66 2.92 0.64
C VAL A 193 -0.08 2.80 1.97
N ILE A 194 -1.39 2.62 1.91
CA ILE A 194 -2.22 2.43 3.11
C ILE A 194 -2.77 1.01 3.18
N GLU A 195 -2.83 0.49 4.40
CA GLU A 195 -3.39 -0.81 4.72
C GLU A 195 -4.86 -0.65 5.06
N ILE A 196 -5.73 -1.23 4.23
CA ILE A 196 -7.18 -1.07 4.30
C ILE A 196 -7.87 -2.39 4.66
N ASN A 197 -9.12 -2.31 5.10
CA ASN A 197 -9.89 -3.51 5.38
C ASN A 197 -10.43 -4.15 4.10
N LYS A 198 -11.00 -5.36 4.27
CA LYS A 198 -11.54 -6.12 3.14
C LYS A 198 -12.81 -5.50 2.55
N TYR A 199 -13.64 -4.83 3.37
CA TYR A 199 -14.86 -4.18 2.89
C TYR A 199 -14.55 -3.06 1.89
N ASP A 200 -13.58 -2.20 2.19
CA ASP A 200 -13.14 -1.14 1.27
C ASP A 200 -12.43 -1.75 0.05
N MET A 201 -11.54 -2.72 0.26
CA MET A 201 -10.86 -3.40 -0.85
C MET A 201 -11.83 -4.04 -1.84
N ASP A 202 -12.87 -4.72 -1.36
CA ASP A 202 -13.88 -5.39 -2.18
C ASP A 202 -14.84 -4.41 -2.85
N SER A 203 -14.95 -3.17 -2.34
CA SER A 203 -15.77 -2.13 -2.95
C SER A 203 -15.21 -1.60 -4.28
N TYR A 204 -13.93 -1.84 -4.55
CA TYR A 204 -13.25 -1.44 -5.78
C TYR A 204 -13.28 -2.60 -6.79
N PRO A 205 -14.01 -2.49 -7.91
CA PRO A 205 -13.95 -3.50 -8.97
C PRO A 205 -12.55 -3.55 -9.60
N ASP A 206 -12.16 -4.74 -10.04
CA ASP A 206 -10.89 -4.91 -10.75
C ASP A 206 -10.95 -4.24 -12.12
N VAL A 207 -9.86 -3.58 -12.50
CA VAL A 207 -9.66 -3.09 -13.85
C VAL A 207 -9.64 -4.27 -14.82
N LYS A 208 -10.49 -4.21 -15.84
CA LYS A 208 -10.55 -5.19 -16.93
C LYS A 208 -10.08 -4.65 -18.27
N LEU A 209 -10.02 -3.33 -18.44
CA LEU A 209 -9.65 -2.70 -19.69
C LEU A 209 -8.52 -1.72 -19.43
N ILE A 210 -7.44 -1.87 -20.16
CA ILE A 210 -6.30 -0.96 -20.08
C ILE A 210 -5.86 -0.50 -21.46
N LYS A 211 -5.21 0.66 -21.50
CA LYS A 211 -4.46 1.12 -22.68
C LYS A 211 -3.17 1.82 -22.24
N ILE A 212 -2.22 1.94 -23.15
CA ILE A 212 -1.04 2.77 -22.89
C ILE A 212 -1.48 4.23 -22.82
N GLN A 213 -0.94 5.00 -21.88
CA GLN A 213 -1.17 6.45 -21.80
C GLN A 213 -0.89 7.12 -23.16
N GLY A 214 -1.89 7.81 -23.71
CA GLY A 214 -1.82 8.43 -25.04
C GLY A 214 -1.91 7.46 -26.24
N GLY A 215 -2.06 6.15 -26.00
CA GLY A 215 -2.29 5.15 -27.03
C GLY A 215 -3.77 4.91 -27.33
N GLU A 216 -4.04 4.29 -28.48
CA GLU A 216 -5.41 3.98 -28.94
C GLU A 216 -5.80 2.52 -28.71
N GLU A 217 -4.82 1.61 -28.64
CA GLU A 217 -5.08 0.18 -28.46
C GLU A 217 -5.58 -0.14 -27.05
N ILE A 218 -6.77 -0.73 -26.99
CA ILE A 218 -7.39 -1.20 -25.76
C ILE A 218 -7.13 -2.69 -25.60
N TYR A 219 -6.74 -3.08 -24.39
CA TYR A 219 -6.49 -4.46 -24.02
C TYR A 219 -7.42 -4.89 -22.89
N TYR A 220 -7.99 -6.08 -23.02
CA TYR A 220 -8.75 -6.75 -21.96
C TYR A 220 -7.81 -7.58 -21.09
N LEU A 221 -7.96 -7.47 -19.76
CA LEU A 221 -7.19 -8.19 -18.76
C LEU A 221 -7.95 -9.40 -18.22
N GLU A 222 -7.33 -10.57 -18.36
CA GLU A 222 -7.83 -11.85 -17.88
C GLU A 222 -6.64 -12.72 -17.44
N ASP A 223 -6.63 -13.18 -16.19
CA ASP A 223 -5.60 -14.09 -15.66
C ASP A 223 -4.14 -13.68 -15.95
N ASN A 224 -3.83 -12.39 -15.73
CA ASN A 224 -2.52 -11.79 -15.99
C ASN A 224 -2.10 -11.80 -17.48
N VAL A 225 -3.06 -12.01 -18.37
CA VAL A 225 -2.93 -11.91 -19.83
C VAL A 225 -3.66 -10.65 -20.30
N ARG A 226 -3.02 -9.90 -21.19
CA ARG A 226 -3.65 -8.80 -21.93
C ARG A 226 -3.96 -9.24 -23.35
N ARG A 227 -5.21 -9.09 -23.76
CA ARG A 227 -5.72 -9.45 -25.10
C ARG A 227 -6.12 -8.17 -25.81
N LEU A 228 -5.62 -7.93 -27.03
CA LEU A 228 -6.03 -6.77 -27.82
C LEU A 228 -7.54 -6.85 -28.10
N VAL A 229 -8.25 -5.73 -28.00
CA VAL A 229 -9.69 -5.62 -28.20
C VAL A 229 -9.94 -4.80 -29.47
N SER A 230 -10.62 -5.38 -30.45
CA SER A 230 -11.05 -4.63 -31.64
C SER A 230 -12.25 -3.72 -31.30
N PRO A 231 -12.50 -2.65 -32.08
CA PRO A 231 -13.68 -1.80 -31.89
C PRO A 231 -15.00 -2.57 -31.93
N GLU A 232 -15.10 -3.58 -32.80
CA GLU A 232 -16.29 -4.43 -32.94
C GLU A 232 -16.53 -5.24 -31.67
N VAL A 233 -15.48 -5.88 -31.13
CA VAL A 233 -15.55 -6.66 -29.88
C VAL A 233 -15.85 -5.74 -28.70
N PHE A 234 -15.23 -4.56 -28.64
CA PHE A 234 -15.48 -3.57 -27.60
C PHE A 234 -16.97 -3.21 -27.52
N LYS A 235 -17.57 -2.93 -28.68
CA LYS A 235 -19.01 -2.64 -28.80
C LYS A 235 -19.86 -3.86 -28.49
N ALA A 236 -19.52 -5.04 -29.04
CA ALA A 236 -20.31 -6.26 -28.89
C ALA A 236 -20.35 -6.76 -27.43
N LYS A 237 -19.25 -6.64 -26.68
CA LYS A 237 -19.19 -6.98 -25.25
C LYS A 237 -19.81 -5.91 -24.34
N GLY A 238 -20.21 -4.76 -24.90
CA GLY A 238 -20.78 -3.65 -24.13
C GLY A 238 -19.77 -3.00 -23.17
N PHE A 239 -18.49 -3.00 -23.53
CA PHE A 239 -17.45 -2.40 -22.70
C PHE A 239 -17.66 -0.89 -22.55
N ASN A 240 -17.43 -0.40 -21.33
CA ASN A 240 -17.61 1.00 -21.00
C ASN A 240 -16.28 1.76 -21.18
N PRO A 241 -16.22 2.81 -22.03
CA PRO A 241 -15.03 3.63 -22.18
C PRO A 241 -14.53 4.25 -20.86
N ALA A 242 -15.43 4.53 -19.91
CA ALA A 242 -15.07 5.07 -18.59
C ALA A 242 -14.32 4.05 -17.70
N GLU A 243 -14.28 2.77 -18.09
CA GLU A 243 -13.56 1.70 -17.37
C GLU A 243 -12.21 1.37 -18.00
N VAL A 244 -11.84 2.05 -19.09
CA VAL A 244 -10.53 1.90 -19.73
C VAL A 244 -9.50 2.70 -18.94
N VAL A 245 -8.60 1.99 -18.27
CA VAL A 245 -7.55 2.60 -17.45
C VAL A 245 -6.27 2.82 -18.24
N GLU A 246 -5.73 4.04 -18.16
CA GLU A 246 -4.43 4.35 -18.75
C GLU A 246 -3.30 3.88 -17.85
N VAL A 247 -2.35 3.14 -18.43
CA VAL A 247 -1.15 2.66 -17.75
C VAL A 247 0.10 3.01 -18.56
N ASN A 248 1.25 3.08 -17.89
CA ASN A 248 2.51 3.25 -18.61
C ASN A 248 2.95 1.93 -19.27
N LYS A 249 3.97 2.01 -20.14
CA LYS A 249 4.48 0.85 -20.88
C LYS A 249 5.04 -0.26 -19.96
N ILE A 250 5.64 0.10 -18.82
CA ILE A 250 6.21 -0.87 -17.86
C ILE A 250 5.09 -1.69 -17.21
N HIS A 251 4.01 -1.04 -16.78
CA HIS A 251 2.85 -1.72 -16.23
C HIS A 251 2.14 -2.58 -17.29
N MET A 252 1.91 -2.05 -18.50
CA MET A 252 1.35 -2.82 -19.62
C MET A 252 2.16 -4.10 -19.91
N ASN A 253 3.49 -3.99 -19.92
CA ASN A 253 4.39 -5.11 -20.20
C ASN A 253 4.53 -6.12 -19.04
N SER A 254 3.97 -5.82 -17.87
CA SER A 254 3.91 -6.80 -16.77
C SER A 254 2.90 -7.92 -17.02
N TYR A 255 1.94 -7.69 -17.93
CA TYR A 255 0.95 -8.67 -18.37
C TYR A 255 1.44 -9.42 -19.62
N LYS A 256 1.21 -10.73 -19.66
CA LYS A 256 1.54 -11.55 -20.83
C LYS A 256 0.65 -11.17 -22.01
N ILE A 257 1.21 -11.10 -23.22
CA ILE A 257 0.40 -10.89 -24.42
C ILE A 257 -0.34 -12.19 -24.77
N GLY A 258 -1.66 -12.10 -24.93
CA GLY A 258 -2.49 -13.19 -25.41
C GLY A 258 -2.98 -12.97 -26.84
N GLU A 259 -3.72 -13.95 -27.35
CA GLU A 259 -4.44 -13.81 -28.62
C GLU A 259 -5.47 -12.68 -28.56
N LEU A 260 -5.84 -12.15 -29.74
CA LEU A 260 -6.92 -11.17 -29.92
C LEU A 260 -8.19 -11.64 -29.19
N LEU A 261 -8.84 -10.72 -28.47
CA LEU A 261 -10.11 -11.02 -27.82
C LEU A 261 -11.18 -11.26 -28.88
N LYS A 262 -11.97 -12.33 -28.70
CA LYS A 262 -13.08 -12.73 -29.59
C LYS A 262 -14.44 -12.38 -28.99
#